data_AF-A0A0C2GDF7-F1
#
_entry.id   AF-A0A0C2GDF7-F1
#
_cell.length_a   1.000
_cell.length_b   1.000
_cell.length_c   1.000
_cell.angle_alpha   90.00
_cell.angle_beta   90.00
_cell.angle_gamma   90.00
#
_symmetry.space_group_name_H-M   'P 1'
#
loop_
_entity.id
_entity.type
_entity.pdbx_description
1 polymer ?
#
loop_
_entity_poly.entity_id
_entity_poly.type
_entity_poly.pdbx_seq_one_letter_code
_entity_poly.pdbx_strand_id
1 'polypeptide(L)'
;MRLLFLVLLLALCANAGFFDTRLGEKIKQALSKIEDAFNSTALVAIREKFNGLKEKIKAKLTLSPERKAKLEELLKRIIKIKKDKVQEDGDSIEEINERNHVAELLYQGDIVLTKKQAKEIVEDIEGDNGRIKRQMFRDYSASWNGQPTMVPNDPKYVETLGSPIISFYELLMINKHYGCDETGEYQFQPDGCGAVYEATTEYKTFRDVVGNKTAGQRAREDFDFCYNWIKAPKGSKIELKIAGLSKGLAVDGCLYWGVEIKTQADQRLTGYRFCAPEDVGVTLKSASNIVPIITYNRFYATMVDIQYRIGAHLCLYRPQKLNWTSLQYAAENISGLLC
;
A
#
# COMPACT_ATOMS: atom_id res chain seq x y z
N MET A 1 41.01 -17.49 34.68
CA MET A 1 42.33 -17.72 34.03
C MET A 1 42.33 -18.76 32.90
N ARG A 2 41.45 -19.79 32.88
CA ARG A 2 41.43 -20.81 31.80
C ARG A 2 40.90 -20.35 30.42
N LEU A 3 39.94 -19.42 30.36
CA LEU A 3 39.43 -18.92 29.06
C LEU A 3 40.41 -17.98 28.35
N LEU A 4 41.14 -17.15 29.09
CA LEU A 4 42.17 -16.28 28.52
C LEU A 4 43.34 -17.09 27.94
N PHE A 5 43.69 -18.22 28.56
CA PHE A 5 44.64 -19.16 28.00
C PHE A 5 44.14 -19.87 26.73
N LEU A 6 42.83 -20.15 26.62
CA LEU A 6 42.24 -20.75 25.41
C LEU A 6 42.18 -19.78 24.23
N VAL A 7 41.87 -18.50 24.48
CA VAL A 7 41.86 -17.46 23.45
C VAL A 7 43.29 -17.10 23.02
N LEU A 8 44.25 -17.07 23.95
CA LEU A 8 45.67 -16.92 23.62
C LEU A 8 46.22 -18.16 22.88
N LEU A 9 45.77 -19.38 23.20
CA LEU A 9 46.12 -20.58 22.43
C LEU A 9 45.55 -20.52 21.00
N LEU A 10 44.30 -20.07 20.82
CA LEU A 10 43.68 -19.92 19.50
C LEU A 10 44.39 -18.84 18.66
N ALA A 11 44.82 -17.73 19.29
CA ALA A 11 45.62 -16.70 18.64
C ALA A 11 47.06 -17.17 18.30
N LEU A 12 47.66 -18.02 19.15
CA LEU A 12 48.95 -18.68 18.88
C LEU A 12 48.83 -19.75 17.77
N CYS A 13 47.68 -20.44 17.68
CA CYS A 13 47.39 -21.42 16.63
C CYS A 13 47.17 -20.79 15.25
N ALA A 14 46.68 -19.54 15.18
CA ALA A 14 46.58 -18.79 13.93
C ALA A 14 47.96 -18.45 13.33
N ASN A 15 48.99 -18.29 14.16
CA ASN A 15 50.37 -17.99 13.74
C ASN A 15 51.28 -19.22 13.61
N ALA A 16 50.78 -20.44 13.87
CA ALA A 16 51.57 -21.67 13.92
C ALA A 16 51.07 -22.79 12.98
N GLY A 17 50.37 -22.45 11.88
CA GLY A 17 50.01 -23.45 10.87
C GLY A 17 49.02 -24.51 11.33
N PHE A 18 48.13 -24.21 12.29
CA PHE A 18 47.16 -25.17 12.83
C PHE A 18 46.15 -25.72 11.78
N PHE A 19 46.01 -25.03 10.63
CA PHE A 19 45.21 -25.51 9.50
C PHE A 19 45.82 -26.70 8.73
N ASP A 20 47.04 -27.15 9.07
CA ASP A 20 47.65 -28.39 8.57
C ASP A 20 47.41 -29.60 9.51
N THR A 21 46.58 -29.44 10.56
CA THR A 21 46.18 -30.56 11.41
C THR A 21 44.99 -31.32 10.80
N ARG A 22 44.88 -32.62 11.11
CA ARG A 22 43.77 -33.51 10.69
C ARG A 22 42.36 -32.99 11.06
N LEU A 23 42.27 -32.09 12.03
CA LEU A 23 41.03 -31.40 12.41
C LEU A 23 40.78 -30.16 11.54
N GLY A 24 41.83 -29.39 11.22
CA GLY A 24 41.79 -28.28 10.26
C GLY A 24 41.46 -28.72 8.83
N GLU A 25 41.98 -29.87 8.39
CA GLU A 25 41.61 -30.49 7.11
C GLU A 25 40.13 -30.88 7.07
N LYS A 26 39.58 -31.41 8.17
CA LYS A 26 38.14 -31.76 8.24
C LYS A 26 37.23 -30.52 8.16
N ILE A 27 37.66 -29.41 8.73
CA ILE A 27 36.94 -28.14 8.65
C ILE A 27 37.02 -27.54 7.24
N LYS A 28 38.21 -27.56 6.60
CA LYS A 28 38.38 -27.22 5.17
C LYS A 28 37.55 -28.12 4.26
N GLN A 29 37.48 -29.42 4.56
CA GLN A 29 36.72 -30.38 3.77
C GLN A 29 35.20 -30.22 3.95
N ALA A 30 34.74 -29.75 5.13
CA ALA A 30 33.34 -29.41 5.34
C ALA A 30 32.94 -28.10 4.63
N LEU A 31 33.82 -27.10 4.64
CA LEU A 31 33.60 -25.83 3.93
C LEU A 31 33.64 -26.00 2.40
N SER A 32 34.60 -26.75 1.87
CA SER A 32 34.64 -27.09 0.44
C SER A 32 33.45 -27.95 0.01
N LYS A 33 32.94 -28.85 0.86
CA LYS A 33 31.69 -29.58 0.59
C LYS A 33 30.46 -28.68 0.55
N ILE A 34 30.43 -27.58 1.31
CA ILE A 34 29.36 -26.58 1.22
C ILE A 34 29.49 -25.81 -0.10
N GLU A 35 30.72 -25.43 -0.48
CA GLU A 35 31.06 -24.78 -1.75
C GLU A 35 30.73 -25.67 -2.97
N ASP A 36 30.93 -26.98 -2.86
CA ASP A 36 30.57 -28.00 -3.86
C ASP A 36 29.05 -28.33 -3.87
N ALA A 37 28.37 -28.18 -2.73
CA ALA A 37 26.91 -28.39 -2.59
C ALA A 37 26.09 -27.25 -3.23
N PHE A 38 26.66 -26.04 -3.31
CA PHE A 38 26.24 -25.05 -4.29
C PHE A 38 26.80 -25.49 -5.65
N ASN A 39 25.95 -25.96 -6.57
CA ASN A 39 26.41 -26.27 -7.93
C ASN A 39 26.88 -24.98 -8.61
N SER A 40 28.17 -24.65 -8.43
CA SER A 40 28.78 -23.37 -8.77
C SER A 40 28.60 -23.05 -10.24
N THR A 41 28.69 -24.06 -11.11
CA THR A 41 28.47 -23.89 -12.56
C THR A 41 27.03 -23.49 -12.89
N ALA A 42 26.03 -24.07 -12.22
CA ALA A 42 24.63 -23.73 -12.45
C ALA A 42 24.30 -22.31 -11.97
N LEU A 43 24.84 -21.90 -10.82
CA LEU A 43 24.62 -20.58 -10.25
C LEU A 43 25.37 -19.49 -11.02
N VAL A 44 26.61 -19.75 -11.42
CA VAL A 44 27.38 -18.86 -12.30
C VAL A 44 26.65 -18.66 -13.62
N ALA A 45 26.13 -19.73 -14.24
CA ALA A 45 25.34 -19.61 -15.47
C ALA A 45 24.05 -18.79 -15.30
N ILE A 46 23.39 -18.89 -14.13
CA ILE A 46 22.21 -18.05 -13.81
C ILE A 46 22.63 -16.59 -13.62
N ARG A 47 23.71 -16.34 -12.89
CA ARG A 47 24.27 -14.99 -12.67
C ARG A 47 24.64 -14.32 -13.99
N GLU A 48 25.35 -15.03 -14.87
CA GLU A 48 25.71 -14.52 -16.20
C GLU A 48 24.49 -14.16 -17.04
N LYS A 49 23.44 -14.99 -17.00
CA LYS A 49 22.17 -14.68 -17.68
C LYS A 49 21.55 -13.37 -17.17
N PHE A 50 21.46 -13.18 -15.85
CA PHE A 50 20.92 -11.94 -15.28
C PHE A 50 21.81 -10.73 -15.55
N ASN A 51 23.13 -10.88 -15.50
CA ASN A 51 24.07 -9.83 -15.90
C ASN A 51 23.86 -9.41 -17.36
N GLY A 52 23.59 -10.35 -18.26
CA GLY A 52 23.24 -10.07 -19.65
C GLY A 52 21.98 -9.21 -19.83
N LEU A 53 21.05 -9.23 -18.86
CA LEU A 53 19.84 -8.42 -18.88
C LEU A 53 20.02 -7.02 -18.30
N LYS A 54 21.14 -6.73 -17.65
CA LYS A 54 21.37 -5.48 -16.90
C LYS A 54 21.14 -4.23 -17.75
N GLU A 55 21.71 -4.17 -18.95
CA GLU A 55 21.56 -3.01 -19.84
C GLU A 55 20.13 -2.88 -20.38
N LYS A 56 19.44 -4.00 -20.66
CA LYS A 56 18.03 -4.00 -21.08
C LYS A 56 17.12 -3.49 -19.96
N ILE A 57 17.35 -3.92 -18.72
CA ILE A 57 16.61 -3.44 -17.54
C ILE A 57 16.89 -1.95 -17.32
N LYS A 58 18.15 -1.53 -17.39
CA LYS A 58 18.55 -0.12 -17.25
C LYS A 58 17.88 0.78 -18.29
N ALA A 59 17.78 0.32 -19.54
CA ALA A 59 17.04 1.00 -20.59
C ALA A 59 15.54 1.11 -20.25
N LYS A 60 14.89 0.00 -19.82
CA LYS A 60 13.47 0.01 -19.40
C LYS A 60 13.19 0.93 -18.20
N LEU A 61 14.14 1.06 -17.27
CA LEU A 61 14.03 1.89 -16.06
C LEU A 61 14.50 3.35 -16.27
N THR A 62 14.90 3.72 -17.48
CA THR A 62 15.40 5.08 -17.74
C THR A 62 14.30 6.10 -17.53
N LEU A 63 14.47 6.96 -16.52
CA LEU A 63 13.53 8.03 -16.18
C LEU A 63 13.71 9.26 -17.06
N SER A 64 12.61 9.98 -17.33
CA SER A 64 12.66 11.31 -17.93
C SER A 64 13.40 12.31 -17.02
N PRO A 65 13.96 13.40 -17.59
CA PRO A 65 14.66 14.42 -16.79
C PRO A 65 13.82 14.98 -15.64
N GLU A 66 12.53 15.25 -15.90
CA GLU A 66 11.58 15.72 -14.88
C GLU A 66 11.40 14.72 -13.73
N ARG A 67 11.26 13.43 -14.06
CA ARG A 67 11.12 12.36 -13.06
C ARG A 67 12.40 12.17 -12.25
N LYS A 68 13.58 12.33 -12.87
CA LYS A 68 14.86 12.28 -12.15
C LYS A 68 14.98 13.41 -11.13
N ALA A 69 14.66 14.64 -11.53
CA ALA A 69 14.68 15.79 -10.61
C ALA A 69 13.70 15.60 -9.44
N LYS A 70 12.49 15.09 -9.71
CA LYS A 70 11.52 14.77 -8.66
C LYS A 70 12.01 13.66 -7.73
N LEU A 71 12.63 12.61 -8.27
CA LEU A 71 13.21 11.53 -7.48
C LEU A 71 14.31 12.05 -6.54
N GLU A 72 15.21 12.90 -7.03
CA GLU A 72 16.27 13.49 -6.21
C GLU A 72 15.70 14.31 -5.04
N GLU A 73 14.67 15.11 -5.28
CA GLU A 73 13.96 15.84 -4.22
C GLU A 73 13.29 14.89 -3.21
N LEU A 74 12.67 13.80 -3.67
CA LEU A 74 12.08 12.79 -2.78
C LEU A 74 13.13 12.04 -1.95
N LEU A 75 14.28 11.71 -2.54
CA LEU A 75 15.38 11.02 -1.86
C LEU A 75 15.94 11.85 -0.68
N LYS A 76 15.92 13.19 -0.78
CA LYS A 76 16.32 14.08 0.34
C LYS A 76 15.41 13.97 1.55
N ARG A 77 14.14 13.60 1.35
CA ARG A 77 13.15 13.45 2.43
C ARG A 77 13.20 12.07 3.10
N ILE A 78 13.96 11.13 2.55
CA ILE A 78 14.10 9.79 3.13
C ILE A 78 14.87 9.90 4.45
N ILE A 79 14.19 9.54 5.53
CA ILE A 79 14.79 9.42 6.85
C ILE A 79 15.74 8.22 6.81
N LYS A 80 17.03 8.46 7.06
CA LYS A 80 18.01 7.39 7.24
C LYS A 80 17.81 6.81 8.63
N ILE A 81 17.10 5.68 8.69
CA ILE A 81 16.89 4.96 9.93
C ILE A 81 18.22 4.32 10.33
N LYS A 82 18.73 4.71 11.49
CA LYS A 82 19.88 4.05 12.09
C LYS A 82 19.41 2.65 12.53
N LYS A 83 19.87 1.62 11.82
CA LYS A 83 19.69 0.24 12.26
C LYS A 83 20.73 -0.03 13.35
N ASP A 84 20.26 -0.44 14.52
CA ASP A 84 21.17 -0.88 15.57
C ASP A 84 21.76 -2.23 15.15
N LYS A 85 23.09 -2.30 15.12
CA LYS A 85 23.79 -3.53 14.78
C LYS A 85 23.79 -4.46 15.99
N VAL A 86 23.03 -5.54 15.97
CA VAL A 86 22.90 -6.47 17.11
C VAL A 86 23.96 -7.57 17.03
N GLN A 87 24.19 -8.11 15.83
CA GLN A 87 25.11 -9.22 15.57
C GLN A 87 26.33 -8.76 14.77
N GLU A 88 27.50 -9.26 15.17
CA GLU A 88 28.77 -8.92 14.53
C GLU A 88 28.81 -9.35 13.06
N ASP A 89 28.20 -10.49 12.73
CA ASP A 89 28.17 -11.10 11.39
C ASP A 89 27.05 -10.56 10.49
N GLY A 90 26.05 -9.86 11.03
CA GLY A 90 24.95 -9.25 10.27
C GLY A 90 23.60 -9.53 10.91
N ASP A 91 22.67 -8.59 10.80
CA ASP A 91 21.35 -8.70 11.46
C ASP A 91 20.27 -9.27 10.55
N SER A 92 20.56 -9.37 9.25
CA SER A 92 19.71 -10.03 8.27
C SER A 92 20.51 -11.03 7.43
N ILE A 93 19.80 -11.97 6.82
CA ILE A 93 20.42 -13.00 5.97
C ILE A 93 21.14 -12.34 4.78
N GLU A 94 20.57 -11.25 4.25
CA GLU A 94 21.16 -10.46 3.18
C GLU A 94 22.49 -9.83 3.61
N GLU A 95 22.56 -9.23 4.81
CA GLU A 95 23.79 -8.65 5.34
C GLU A 95 24.88 -9.71 5.57
N ILE A 96 24.48 -10.87 6.09
CA ILE A 96 25.39 -12.02 6.28
C ILE A 96 25.90 -12.49 4.92
N ASN A 97 25.03 -12.65 3.93
CA ASN A 97 25.41 -13.13 2.60
C ASN A 97 26.25 -12.13 1.81
N GLU A 98 26.04 -10.82 1.98
CA GLU A 98 26.89 -9.77 1.41
C GLU A 98 28.30 -9.81 2.01
N ARG A 99 28.41 -9.90 3.35
CA ARG A 99 29.72 -9.96 4.02
C ARG A 99 30.48 -11.23 3.70
N ASN A 100 29.77 -12.33 3.47
CA ASN A 100 30.35 -13.60 3.03
C ASN A 100 30.56 -13.66 1.50
N HIS A 101 30.29 -12.58 0.76
CA HIS A 101 30.47 -12.48 -0.69
C HIS A 101 29.69 -13.51 -1.52
N VAL A 102 28.63 -14.11 -0.96
CA VAL A 102 27.77 -15.08 -1.65
C VAL A 102 26.49 -14.46 -2.20
N ALA A 103 26.11 -13.26 -1.74
CA ALA A 103 24.91 -12.56 -2.19
C ALA A 103 24.84 -12.37 -3.71
N GLU A 104 25.98 -12.21 -4.40
CA GLU A 104 26.00 -12.03 -5.86
C GLU A 104 25.59 -13.28 -6.65
N LEU A 105 25.64 -14.46 -6.02
CA LEU A 105 25.21 -15.74 -6.61
C LEU A 105 23.75 -16.07 -6.25
N LEU A 106 23.16 -15.31 -5.34
CA LEU A 106 21.80 -15.49 -4.84
C LEU A 106 20.87 -14.46 -5.48
N TYR A 107 19.64 -14.86 -5.76
CA TYR A 107 18.59 -13.94 -6.14
C TYR A 107 18.11 -13.17 -4.91
N GLN A 108 18.02 -11.84 -5.02
CA GLN A 108 17.72 -10.92 -3.90
C GLN A 108 18.65 -11.04 -2.67
N GLY A 109 19.80 -11.72 -2.83
CA GLY A 109 20.80 -11.88 -1.77
C GLY A 109 20.55 -13.05 -0.83
N ASP A 110 19.44 -13.79 -0.95
CA ASP A 110 19.06 -14.86 -0.02
C ASP A 110 18.44 -16.11 -0.68
N ILE A 111 18.07 -16.05 -1.97
CA ILE A 111 17.38 -17.14 -2.66
C ILE A 111 18.28 -17.86 -3.66
N VAL A 112 18.40 -19.19 -3.54
CA VAL A 112 19.02 -20.06 -4.54
C VAL A 112 17.99 -20.44 -5.60
N LEU A 113 18.19 -19.99 -6.85
CA LEU A 113 17.29 -20.33 -7.95
C LEU A 113 17.69 -21.64 -8.64
N THR A 114 16.68 -22.40 -9.04
CA THR A 114 16.85 -23.45 -10.04
C THR A 114 16.97 -22.86 -11.44
N LYS A 115 17.58 -23.60 -12.37
CA LYS A 115 17.67 -23.21 -13.80
C LYS A 115 16.30 -22.89 -14.42
N LYS A 116 15.25 -23.60 -13.99
CA LYS A 116 13.87 -23.38 -14.47
C LYS A 116 13.32 -22.05 -13.97
N GLN A 117 13.41 -21.78 -12.67
CA GLN A 117 12.94 -20.51 -12.08
C GLN A 117 13.70 -19.31 -12.68
N ALA A 118 15.02 -19.43 -12.86
CA ALA A 118 15.80 -18.39 -13.49
C ALA A 118 15.36 -18.14 -14.95
N LYS A 119 15.02 -19.20 -15.69
CA LYS A 119 14.51 -19.08 -17.06
C LYS A 119 13.14 -18.39 -17.10
N GLU A 120 12.22 -18.73 -16.21
CA GLU A 120 10.91 -18.07 -16.10
C GLU A 120 11.05 -16.56 -15.81
N ILE A 121 11.97 -16.18 -14.92
CA ILE A 121 12.26 -14.75 -14.65
C ILE A 121 12.82 -14.04 -15.88
N VAL A 122 13.73 -14.68 -16.62
CA VAL A 122 14.28 -14.12 -17.87
C VAL A 122 13.16 -13.94 -18.89
N GLU A 123 12.33 -14.95 -19.10
CA GLU A 123 11.19 -14.91 -20.04
C GLU A 123 10.20 -13.80 -19.66
N ASP A 124 9.91 -13.60 -18.38
CA ASP A 124 9.06 -12.51 -17.89
C ASP A 124 9.67 -11.12 -18.15
N ILE A 125 10.99 -10.96 -18.01
CA ILE A 125 11.69 -9.69 -18.28
C ILE A 125 11.77 -9.40 -19.78
N GLU A 126 11.99 -10.46 -20.57
CA GLU A 126 12.13 -10.38 -22.01
C GLU A 126 10.79 -10.23 -22.72
N GLY A 127 9.73 -10.80 -22.16
CA GLY A 127 8.36 -10.59 -22.58
C GLY A 127 7.95 -9.11 -22.47
N ASP A 128 7.18 -8.65 -23.44
CA ASP A 128 6.55 -7.31 -23.43
C ASP A 128 5.19 -7.30 -22.71
N ASN A 129 4.75 -8.47 -22.24
CA ASN A 129 3.58 -8.61 -21.39
C ASN A 129 4.00 -8.19 -19.98
N GLY A 130 3.89 -6.89 -19.67
CA GLY A 130 4.22 -6.35 -18.36
C GLY A 130 3.69 -7.24 -17.24
N ARG A 131 4.54 -7.52 -16.24
CA ARG A 131 4.21 -8.39 -15.09
C ARG A 131 2.88 -7.98 -14.48
N ILE A 132 1.87 -8.83 -14.63
CA ILE A 132 0.58 -8.63 -13.99
C ILE A 132 0.77 -8.93 -12.50
N LYS A 133 0.49 -7.96 -11.62
CA LYS A 133 0.45 -8.22 -10.18
C LYS A 133 -0.60 -9.30 -9.93
N ARG A 134 -0.22 -10.39 -9.25
CA ARG A 134 -1.17 -11.40 -8.78
C ARG A 134 -2.09 -10.70 -7.79
N GLN A 135 -3.34 -10.55 -8.19
CA GLN A 135 -4.38 -9.93 -7.43
C GLN A 135 -5.50 -10.93 -7.24
N MET A 136 -6.24 -10.75 -6.15
CA MET A 136 -7.35 -11.61 -5.82
C MET A 136 -8.66 -11.07 -6.43
N PHE A 137 -9.17 -11.71 -7.48
CA PHE A 137 -10.43 -11.35 -8.09
C PHE A 137 -11.56 -12.30 -7.66
N ARG A 138 -12.80 -12.00 -8.07
CA ARG A 138 -13.89 -12.98 -8.05
C ARG A 138 -13.55 -14.11 -9.01
N ASP A 139 -12.85 -15.11 -8.50
CA ASP A 139 -12.45 -16.26 -9.29
C ASP A 139 -13.39 -17.43 -9.03
N TYR A 140 -13.76 -18.10 -10.12
CA TYR A 140 -14.58 -19.31 -10.16
C TYR A 140 -13.74 -20.55 -10.49
N SER A 141 -12.50 -20.35 -10.97
CA SER A 141 -11.64 -21.37 -11.57
C SER A 141 -11.26 -22.48 -10.60
N ALA A 142 -11.15 -22.18 -9.30
CA ALA A 142 -10.83 -23.14 -8.25
C ALA A 142 -12.07 -23.62 -7.47
N SER A 143 -13.28 -23.39 -7.99
CA SER A 143 -14.54 -23.71 -7.30
C SER A 143 -15.23 -24.95 -7.89
N TRP A 144 -15.39 -25.99 -7.07
CA TRP A 144 -16.10 -27.22 -7.47
C TRP A 144 -17.60 -27.01 -7.68
N ASN A 145 -18.20 -26.04 -6.99
CA ASN A 145 -19.65 -25.79 -7.03
C ASN A 145 -20.03 -24.63 -7.98
N GLY A 146 -19.07 -24.10 -8.75
CA GLY A 146 -19.28 -22.99 -9.69
C GLY A 146 -19.62 -21.64 -9.03
N GLN A 147 -19.51 -21.52 -7.71
CA GLN A 147 -19.67 -20.27 -6.97
C GLN A 147 -18.33 -19.53 -6.84
N PRO A 148 -18.31 -18.21 -6.58
CA PRO A 148 -17.06 -17.50 -6.33
C PRO A 148 -16.30 -18.11 -5.15
N THR A 149 -14.99 -18.28 -5.31
CA THR A 149 -14.10 -18.89 -4.31
C THR A 149 -13.96 -18.06 -3.03
N MET A 150 -14.16 -16.74 -3.11
CA MET A 150 -14.23 -15.85 -1.96
C MET A 150 -15.28 -14.76 -2.22
N VAL A 151 -16.12 -14.51 -1.21
CA VAL A 151 -17.13 -13.45 -1.24
C VAL A 151 -17.00 -12.67 0.07
N PRO A 152 -16.90 -11.33 0.01
CA PRO A 152 -16.85 -10.53 1.22
C PRO A 152 -18.20 -10.56 1.93
N ASN A 153 -18.18 -10.51 3.27
CA ASN A 153 -19.39 -10.55 4.08
C ASN A 153 -20.35 -9.37 3.77
N ASP A 154 -19.77 -8.19 3.48
CA ASP A 154 -20.53 -7.06 2.91
C ASP A 154 -20.25 -7.01 1.39
N PRO A 155 -21.27 -7.27 0.54
CA PRO A 155 -21.12 -7.30 -0.92
C PRO A 155 -20.58 -6.00 -1.53
N LYS A 156 -20.65 -4.86 -0.84
CA LYS A 156 -20.10 -3.59 -1.33
C LYS A 156 -18.56 -3.57 -1.38
N TYR A 157 -17.91 -4.53 -0.74
CA TYR A 157 -16.45 -4.70 -0.81
C TYR A 157 -15.99 -5.56 -1.98
N VAL A 158 -16.89 -6.04 -2.84
CA VAL A 158 -16.52 -6.87 -3.99
C VAL A 158 -15.45 -6.19 -4.86
N GLU A 159 -15.64 -4.91 -5.21
CA GLU A 159 -14.68 -4.13 -6.00
C GLU A 159 -13.46 -3.64 -5.21
N THR A 160 -13.39 -3.95 -3.91
CA THR A 160 -12.23 -3.67 -3.07
C THR A 160 -11.24 -4.83 -3.07
N LEU A 161 -11.70 -6.04 -3.39
CA LEU A 161 -10.84 -7.22 -3.49
C LEU A 161 -9.87 -7.11 -4.69
N GLY A 162 -8.63 -7.57 -4.48
CA GLY A 162 -7.64 -7.63 -5.57
C GLY A 162 -7.14 -6.29 -6.07
N SER A 163 -7.34 -5.23 -5.31
CA SER A 163 -6.86 -3.94 -5.73
C SER A 163 -5.34 -3.79 -5.56
N PRO A 164 -4.66 -3.14 -6.52
CA PRO A 164 -3.24 -2.82 -6.41
C PRO A 164 -2.93 -1.59 -5.52
N ILE A 165 -3.95 -0.93 -4.96
CA ILE A 165 -3.83 0.28 -4.15
C ILE A 165 -3.54 -0.10 -2.68
N ILE A 166 -2.48 0.49 -2.12
CA ILE A 166 -2.11 0.35 -0.70
C ILE A 166 -3.19 0.96 0.18
N SER A 167 -3.67 0.21 1.16
CA SER A 167 -4.69 0.66 2.11
C SER A 167 -4.12 1.64 3.13
N PHE A 168 -4.98 2.51 3.67
CA PHE A 168 -4.59 3.44 4.74
C PHE A 168 -4.00 2.73 5.95
N TYR A 169 -4.52 1.56 6.31
CA TYR A 169 -4.03 0.80 7.47
C TYR A 169 -2.60 0.29 7.25
N GLU A 170 -2.26 -0.18 6.05
CA GLU A 170 -0.89 -0.59 5.70
C GLU A 170 0.08 0.59 5.77
N LEU A 171 -0.30 1.73 5.17
CA LEU A 171 0.47 2.98 5.27
C LEU A 171 0.67 3.40 6.74
N LEU A 172 -0.38 3.35 7.55
CA LEU A 172 -0.32 3.70 8.98
C LEU A 172 0.60 2.74 9.75
N MET A 173 0.50 1.44 9.51
CA MET A 173 1.34 0.44 10.17
C MET A 173 2.83 0.66 9.86
N ILE A 174 3.16 0.92 8.59
CA ILE A 174 4.54 1.19 8.16
C ILE A 174 5.04 2.50 8.78
N ASN A 175 4.25 3.57 8.69
CA ASN A 175 4.61 4.86 9.24
C ASN A 175 4.86 4.78 10.75
N LYS A 176 3.99 4.07 11.49
CA LYS A 176 4.15 3.85 12.93
C LYS A 176 5.36 2.98 13.25
N HIS A 177 5.63 1.93 12.48
CA HIS A 177 6.78 1.06 12.70
C HIS A 177 8.10 1.82 12.57
N TYR A 178 8.16 2.79 11.66
CA TYR A 178 9.36 3.58 11.39
C TYR A 178 9.33 5.00 12.02
N GLY A 179 8.38 5.30 12.91
CA GLY A 179 8.27 6.60 13.59
C GLY A 179 8.04 7.79 12.65
N CYS A 180 7.49 7.55 11.46
CA CYS A 180 7.21 8.59 10.47
C CYS A 180 5.99 9.45 10.84
N ASP A 181 5.18 9.02 11.82
CA ASP A 181 4.02 9.74 12.36
C ASP A 181 4.39 10.80 13.42
N GLU A 182 5.59 10.74 14.00
CA GLU A 182 6.03 11.64 15.08
C GLU A 182 6.39 13.06 14.59
N THR A 183 6.64 13.24 13.30
CA THR A 183 7.08 14.53 12.72
C THR A 183 5.95 15.52 12.44
N GLY A 184 4.69 15.14 12.60
CA GLY A 184 3.53 16.06 12.64
C GLY A 184 3.14 16.79 11.35
N GLU A 185 3.90 16.67 10.25
CA GLU A 185 3.75 17.53 9.05
C GLU A 185 3.26 16.83 7.77
N TYR A 186 2.75 15.60 7.83
CA TYR A 186 2.26 14.93 6.62
C TYR A 186 0.77 15.19 6.36
N GLN A 187 0.45 16.34 5.76
CA GLN A 187 -0.80 16.48 4.99
C GLN A 187 -0.53 16.03 3.56
N PHE A 188 -0.90 14.79 3.22
CA PHE A 188 -0.86 14.32 1.84
C PHE A 188 -2.02 14.94 1.06
N GLN A 189 -1.77 16.09 0.43
CA GLN A 189 -2.65 16.66 -0.58
C GLN A 189 -1.91 16.65 -1.92
N PRO A 190 -2.35 15.81 -2.88
CA PRO A 190 -1.79 15.79 -4.22
C PRO A 190 -1.86 17.18 -4.86
N ASP A 191 -0.78 17.58 -5.55
CA ASP A 191 -0.72 18.88 -6.21
C ASP A 191 -1.88 19.05 -7.19
N GLY A 192 -2.64 20.14 -7.03
CA GLY A 192 -3.67 20.55 -7.97
C GLY A 192 -5.06 19.93 -7.76
N CYS A 193 -5.31 19.20 -6.66
CA CYS A 193 -6.66 18.72 -6.39
C CYS A 193 -6.95 18.51 -4.88
N GLY A 194 -8.22 18.21 -4.59
CA GLY A 194 -8.70 17.87 -3.25
C GLY A 194 -9.34 19.06 -2.53
N ALA A 195 -10.47 18.80 -1.87
CA ALA A 195 -11.28 19.82 -1.23
C ALA A 195 -12.01 19.29 0.01
N VAL A 196 -12.34 20.20 0.91
CA VAL A 196 -13.23 19.95 2.04
C VAL A 196 -14.60 20.56 1.74
N TYR A 197 -15.63 19.73 1.75
CA TYR A 197 -17.01 20.07 1.43
C TYR A 197 -17.86 20.04 2.70
N GLU A 198 -18.47 21.17 3.06
CA GLU A 198 -19.38 21.23 4.20
C GLU A 198 -20.80 20.82 3.79
N ALA A 199 -21.30 19.76 4.42
CA ALA A 199 -22.63 19.23 4.22
C ALA A 199 -23.69 20.07 4.95
N THR A 200 -24.82 20.25 4.29
CA THR A 200 -26.03 20.89 4.81
C THR A 200 -27.20 19.93 4.71
N THR A 201 -28.36 20.29 5.23
CA THR A 201 -29.60 19.52 5.03
C THR A 201 -30.04 19.48 3.56
N GLU A 202 -29.70 20.51 2.79
CA GLU A 202 -29.91 20.57 1.34
C GLU A 202 -28.89 19.73 0.58
N TYR A 203 -29.32 19.20 -0.57
CA TYR A 203 -28.44 18.47 -1.48
C TYR A 203 -27.43 19.41 -2.12
N LYS A 204 -26.16 19.03 -2.00
CA LYS A 204 -25.04 19.63 -2.72
C LYS A 204 -24.45 18.60 -3.67
N THR A 205 -23.74 19.05 -4.69
CA THR A 205 -23.07 18.16 -5.65
C THR A 205 -21.70 18.74 -5.99
N PHE A 206 -20.70 17.87 -6.06
CA PHE A 206 -19.40 18.22 -6.61
C PHE A 206 -19.00 17.21 -7.69
N ARG A 207 -18.16 17.67 -8.60
CA ARG A 207 -17.55 16.89 -9.67
C ARG A 207 -16.05 16.81 -9.42
N ASP A 208 -15.53 15.60 -9.40
CA ASP A 208 -14.09 15.34 -9.31
C ASP A 208 -13.59 14.75 -10.64
N VAL A 209 -12.44 15.22 -11.11
CA VAL A 209 -11.83 14.78 -12.37
C VAL A 209 -10.38 14.45 -12.11
N VAL A 210 -10.04 13.16 -12.25
CA VAL A 210 -8.71 12.65 -11.92
C VAL A 210 -8.13 11.90 -13.10
N GLY A 211 -6.81 12.06 -13.28
CA GLY A 211 -6.03 11.41 -14.31
C GLY A 211 -5.28 12.42 -15.19
N ASN A 212 -4.48 11.89 -16.10
CA ASN A 212 -3.63 12.65 -16.98
C ASN A 212 -4.02 12.43 -18.46
N LYS A 213 -4.68 13.44 -19.05
CA LYS A 213 -5.10 13.40 -20.47
C LYS A 213 -3.93 13.39 -21.45
N THR A 214 -2.77 13.95 -21.07
CA THR A 214 -1.58 13.99 -21.94
C THR A 214 -0.80 12.68 -21.94
N ALA A 215 -1.04 11.81 -20.95
CA ALA A 215 -0.43 10.49 -20.87
C ALA A 215 -1.01 9.45 -21.86
N GLY A 216 -2.05 9.83 -22.62
CA GLY A 216 -2.70 8.95 -23.59
C GLY A 216 -3.54 7.83 -22.97
N GLN A 217 -3.85 6.80 -23.77
CA GLN A 217 -4.71 5.68 -23.42
C GLN A 217 -3.92 4.41 -23.09
N ARG A 218 -2.83 4.56 -22.34
CA ARG A 218 -2.04 3.43 -21.81
C ARG A 218 -2.13 3.44 -20.30
N ALA A 219 -2.38 2.26 -19.71
CA ALA A 219 -2.33 2.12 -18.26
C ALA A 219 -0.93 2.46 -17.76
N ARG A 220 -0.84 3.44 -16.86
CA ARG A 220 0.39 3.84 -16.18
C ARG A 220 0.64 2.94 -14.99
N GLU A 221 1.87 2.79 -14.52
CA GLU A 221 2.13 2.03 -13.29
C GLU A 221 1.58 2.74 -12.05
N ASP A 222 1.80 4.05 -11.98
CA ASP A 222 1.35 4.88 -10.86
C ASP A 222 -0.09 5.35 -11.04
N PHE A 223 -0.79 5.52 -9.91
CA PHE A 223 -2.10 6.15 -9.85
C PHE A 223 -1.95 7.64 -9.53
N ASP A 224 -2.73 8.46 -10.21
CA ASP A 224 -3.10 9.78 -9.72
C ASP A 224 -4.21 9.59 -8.71
N PHE A 225 -4.09 10.24 -7.55
CA PHE A 225 -5.10 10.26 -6.51
C PHE A 225 -5.63 11.66 -6.31
N CYS A 226 -6.90 11.75 -5.93
CA CYS A 226 -7.49 12.96 -5.41
C CYS A 226 -8.30 12.66 -4.15
N TYR A 227 -8.01 13.41 -3.09
CA TYR A 227 -8.63 13.20 -1.79
C TYR A 227 -9.57 14.36 -1.53
N ASN A 228 -10.84 14.04 -1.28
CA ASN A 228 -11.87 14.98 -0.93
C ASN A 228 -12.49 14.54 0.41
N TRP A 229 -12.98 15.50 1.18
CA TRP A 229 -13.60 15.23 2.48
C TRP A 229 -14.94 15.91 2.54
N ILE A 230 -15.97 15.18 2.96
CA ILE A 230 -17.26 15.79 3.28
C ILE A 230 -17.36 15.84 4.80
N LYS A 231 -17.55 17.04 5.33
CA LYS A 231 -17.71 17.30 6.76
C LYS A 231 -19.13 17.70 7.08
N ALA A 232 -19.60 17.27 8.23
CA ALA A 232 -20.86 17.67 8.83
C ALA A 232 -20.63 17.97 10.33
N PRO A 233 -21.55 18.70 10.98
CA PRO A 233 -21.50 18.91 12.42
C PRO A 233 -21.39 17.60 13.19
N LYS A 234 -20.64 17.60 14.29
CA LYS A 234 -20.42 16.41 15.13
C LYS A 234 -21.77 15.78 15.54
N GLY A 235 -21.87 14.47 15.42
CA GLY A 235 -23.10 13.72 15.68
C GLY A 235 -24.03 13.57 14.47
N SER A 236 -23.84 14.35 13.41
CA SER A 236 -24.58 14.20 12.16
C SER A 236 -24.11 12.98 11.37
N LYS A 237 -24.98 12.47 10.50
CA LYS A 237 -24.68 11.45 9.51
C LYS A 237 -24.80 12.09 8.13
N ILE A 238 -23.99 11.65 7.19
CA ILE A 238 -23.95 12.14 5.81
C ILE A 238 -24.60 11.07 4.94
N GLU A 239 -25.56 11.49 4.13
CA GLU A 239 -26.12 10.70 3.05
C GLU A 239 -25.42 11.12 1.76
N LEU A 240 -24.90 10.13 1.04
CA LEU A 240 -24.15 10.32 -0.19
C LEU A 240 -24.78 9.50 -1.30
N LYS A 241 -24.82 10.04 -2.51
CA LYS A 241 -25.27 9.36 -3.72
C LYS A 241 -24.28 9.57 -4.85
N ILE A 242 -23.93 8.48 -5.54
CA ILE A 242 -23.15 8.55 -6.78
C ILE A 242 -24.08 9.09 -7.87
N ALA A 243 -23.86 10.34 -8.28
CA ALA A 243 -24.71 11.02 -9.26
C ALA A 243 -24.26 10.72 -10.71
N GLY A 244 -22.98 10.41 -10.91
CA GLY A 244 -22.44 10.14 -12.23
C GLY A 244 -21.03 9.56 -12.19
N LEU A 245 -20.71 8.72 -13.17
CA LEU A 245 -19.42 8.08 -13.37
C LEU A 245 -19.06 8.10 -14.85
N SER A 246 -17.77 8.19 -15.17
CA SER A 246 -17.28 7.92 -16.53
C SER A 246 -17.62 6.49 -16.98
N LYS A 247 -17.68 6.28 -18.29
CA LYS A 247 -17.94 4.95 -18.87
C LYS A 247 -16.64 4.28 -19.30
N GLY A 248 -16.62 2.95 -19.23
CA GLY A 248 -15.52 2.11 -19.70
C GLY A 248 -14.48 1.81 -18.62
N LEU A 249 -13.71 0.74 -18.83
CA LEU A 249 -12.70 0.22 -17.88
C LEU A 249 -13.24 -0.11 -16.48
N ALA A 250 -14.55 -0.40 -16.40
CA ALA A 250 -15.20 -1.02 -15.25
C ALA A 250 -14.87 -2.52 -15.27
N VAL A 251 -13.85 -2.89 -14.51
CA VAL A 251 -13.37 -4.27 -14.36
C VAL A 251 -13.30 -4.60 -12.88
N ASP A 252 -13.39 -5.88 -12.55
CA ASP A 252 -13.30 -6.38 -11.17
C ASP A 252 -12.11 -5.76 -10.42
N GLY A 253 -12.39 -5.22 -9.24
CA GLY A 253 -11.41 -4.56 -8.37
C GLY A 253 -11.13 -3.09 -8.73
N CYS A 254 -11.88 -2.53 -9.69
CA CYS A 254 -11.72 -1.17 -10.20
C CYS A 254 -10.25 -0.81 -10.51
N LEU A 255 -9.56 -1.68 -11.24
CA LEU A 255 -8.10 -1.66 -11.35
C LEU A 255 -7.52 -0.41 -12.04
N TYR A 256 -8.29 0.25 -12.91
CA TYR A 256 -7.80 1.37 -13.72
C TYR A 256 -8.17 2.75 -13.17
N TRP A 257 -9.39 2.87 -12.65
CA TRP A 257 -9.91 4.11 -12.09
C TRP A 257 -11.13 3.79 -11.24
N GLY A 258 -11.48 4.70 -10.34
CA GLY A 258 -12.69 4.59 -9.54
C GLY A 258 -12.73 5.62 -8.42
N VAL A 259 -13.75 5.50 -7.58
CA VAL A 259 -13.87 6.27 -6.34
C VAL A 259 -13.95 5.31 -5.16
N GLU A 260 -13.13 5.54 -4.14
CA GLU A 260 -13.21 4.89 -2.85
C GLU A 260 -13.91 5.81 -1.84
N ILE A 261 -14.99 5.32 -1.23
CA ILE A 261 -15.86 6.08 -0.33
C ILE A 261 -15.86 5.43 1.05
N LYS A 262 -15.50 6.21 2.09
CA LYS A 262 -15.33 5.70 3.46
C LYS A 262 -16.49 6.10 4.39
N THR A 263 -17.59 5.36 4.30
CA THR A 263 -18.79 5.56 5.15
C THR A 263 -18.88 4.64 6.36
N GLN A 264 -18.02 3.63 6.46
CA GLN A 264 -18.00 2.67 7.56
C GLN A 264 -17.62 3.30 8.92
N ALA A 265 -17.92 2.59 10.01
CA ALA A 265 -17.59 3.04 11.37
C ALA A 265 -16.07 3.11 11.61
N ASP A 266 -15.33 2.09 11.17
CA ASP A 266 -13.87 2.09 11.22
C ASP A 266 -13.27 2.60 9.92
N GLN A 267 -12.98 3.89 9.86
CA GLN A 267 -12.42 4.55 8.68
C GLN A 267 -10.95 4.18 8.41
N ARG A 268 -10.32 3.35 9.26
CA ARG A 268 -8.97 2.81 9.01
C ARG A 268 -8.98 1.74 7.93
N LEU A 269 -10.10 1.03 7.76
CA LEU A 269 -10.27 0.01 6.73
C LEU A 269 -10.38 0.64 5.34
N THR A 270 -10.08 -0.11 4.28
CA THR A 270 -10.35 0.30 2.90
C THR A 270 -11.84 0.62 2.72
N GLY A 271 -12.18 1.63 1.91
CA GLY A 271 -13.56 2.01 1.64
C GLY A 271 -14.23 1.11 0.60
N TYR A 272 -15.50 1.40 0.35
CA TYR A 272 -16.23 0.81 -0.79
C TYR A 272 -15.75 1.45 -2.08
N ARG A 273 -15.64 0.66 -3.15
CA ARG A 273 -15.16 1.14 -4.45
C ARG A 273 -16.20 1.00 -5.53
N PHE A 274 -16.22 1.99 -6.41
CA PHE A 274 -17.17 2.11 -7.50
C PHE A 274 -16.46 2.63 -8.74
N CYS A 275 -16.76 2.03 -9.87
CA CYS A 275 -16.23 2.40 -11.18
C CYS A 275 -17.14 1.95 -12.34
N ALA A 276 -18.24 1.27 -12.03
CA ALA A 276 -19.14 0.71 -13.02
C ALA A 276 -20.31 1.67 -13.27
N PRO A 277 -20.81 1.79 -14.52
CA PRO A 277 -21.99 2.61 -14.82
C PRO A 277 -23.22 2.23 -13.98
N GLU A 278 -23.32 0.97 -13.57
CA GLU A 278 -24.41 0.43 -12.74
C GLU A 278 -24.34 0.93 -11.29
N ASP A 279 -23.19 1.46 -10.84
CA ASP A 279 -23.01 2.05 -9.52
C ASP A 279 -23.67 3.44 -9.42
N VAL A 280 -24.04 4.05 -10.55
CA VAL A 280 -24.74 5.34 -10.56
C VAL A 280 -26.10 5.18 -9.88
N GLY A 281 -26.35 6.01 -8.87
CA GLY A 281 -27.55 5.98 -8.04
C GLY A 281 -27.36 5.27 -6.70
N VAL A 282 -26.27 4.53 -6.51
CA VAL A 282 -25.92 3.92 -5.21
C VAL A 282 -25.87 5.01 -4.15
N THR A 283 -26.56 4.75 -3.04
CA THR A 283 -26.63 5.65 -1.89
C THR A 283 -25.98 5.02 -0.67
N LEU A 284 -25.14 5.79 0.02
CA LEU A 284 -24.41 5.40 1.21
C LEU A 284 -24.76 6.32 2.37
N LYS A 285 -24.85 5.75 3.57
CA LYS A 285 -25.02 6.51 4.82
C LYS A 285 -23.77 6.34 5.66
N SER A 286 -23.18 7.45 6.07
CA SER A 286 -21.97 7.43 6.88
C SER A 286 -22.26 7.02 8.32
N ALA A 287 -21.29 6.37 8.97
CA ALA A 287 -21.28 6.15 10.40
C ALA A 287 -20.63 7.32 11.18
N SER A 288 -19.87 8.18 10.51
CA SER A 288 -19.20 9.36 11.07
C SER A 288 -19.73 10.65 10.46
N ASN A 289 -19.43 11.80 11.07
CA ASN A 289 -19.73 13.12 10.52
C ASN A 289 -18.67 13.59 9.50
N ILE A 290 -17.68 12.76 9.19
CA ILE A 290 -16.67 13.00 8.17
C ILE A 290 -16.66 11.82 7.21
N VAL A 291 -16.63 12.07 5.91
CA VAL A 291 -16.52 11.03 4.86
C VAL A 291 -15.37 11.36 3.93
N PRO A 292 -14.26 10.60 4.01
CA PRO A 292 -13.21 10.60 2.99
C PRO A 292 -13.72 10.03 1.67
N ILE A 293 -13.42 10.73 0.58
CA ILE A 293 -13.67 10.35 -0.81
C ILE A 293 -12.33 10.36 -1.52
N ILE A 294 -11.92 9.23 -2.08
CA ILE A 294 -10.62 9.07 -2.72
C ILE A 294 -10.88 8.66 -4.17
N THR A 295 -10.76 9.60 -5.09
CA THR A 295 -10.84 9.32 -6.52
C THR A 295 -9.45 8.97 -7.01
N TYR A 296 -9.33 7.94 -7.84
CA TYR A 296 -8.04 7.50 -8.35
C TYR A 296 -8.13 7.12 -9.82
N ASN A 297 -7.01 7.28 -10.52
CA ASN A 297 -6.92 7.00 -11.95
C ASN A 297 -5.48 6.67 -12.36
N ARG A 298 -5.29 5.61 -13.14
CA ARG A 298 -4.02 5.30 -13.83
C ARG A 298 -4.16 5.22 -15.35
N PHE A 299 -5.30 5.63 -15.91
CA PHE A 299 -5.62 5.57 -17.34
C PHE A 299 -6.37 6.83 -17.81
N TYR A 300 -5.80 7.57 -18.76
CA TYR A 300 -6.36 8.82 -19.30
C TYR A 300 -6.87 9.75 -18.17
N ALA A 301 -8.10 10.24 -18.23
CA ALA A 301 -8.77 10.97 -17.16
C ALA A 301 -10.26 10.58 -17.07
N THR A 302 -10.80 10.51 -15.86
CA THR A 302 -12.16 10.09 -15.55
C THR A 302 -12.82 11.04 -14.56
N MET A 303 -14.16 11.12 -14.61
CA MET A 303 -14.96 11.98 -13.75
C MET A 303 -15.88 11.17 -12.82
N VAL A 304 -16.12 11.74 -11.64
CA VAL A 304 -17.02 11.24 -10.62
C VAL A 304 -17.87 12.40 -10.12
N ASP A 305 -19.19 12.28 -10.20
CA ASP A 305 -20.15 13.23 -9.66
C ASP A 305 -20.75 12.65 -8.38
N ILE A 306 -20.61 13.39 -7.27
CA ILE A 306 -21.09 12.99 -5.95
C ILE A 306 -22.11 13.99 -5.44
N GLN A 307 -23.31 13.52 -5.15
CA GLN A 307 -24.35 14.27 -4.47
C GLN A 307 -24.38 13.92 -2.99
N TYR A 308 -24.52 14.90 -2.11
CA TYR A 308 -24.42 14.69 -0.67
C TYR A 308 -25.30 15.67 0.13
N ARG A 309 -25.67 15.24 1.34
CA ARG A 309 -26.36 16.07 2.35
C ARG A 309 -26.18 15.47 3.74
N ILE A 310 -26.59 16.22 4.76
CA ILE A 310 -26.85 15.68 6.10
C ILE A 310 -28.09 14.79 6.00
N GLY A 311 -27.93 13.51 6.34
CA GLY A 311 -29.04 12.57 6.42
C GLY A 311 -29.92 12.89 7.62
N ALA A 312 -31.22 12.98 7.41
CA ALA A 312 -32.18 13.20 8.50
C ALA A 312 -32.18 12.00 9.45
N HIS A 313 -31.57 12.16 10.62
CA HIS A 313 -32.01 11.44 11.81
C HIS A 313 -32.82 12.42 12.63
N LEU A 314 -34.04 12.02 12.99
CA LEU A 314 -34.76 12.65 14.08
C LEU A 314 -33.80 12.77 15.26
N CYS A 315 -33.40 13.99 15.59
CA CYS A 315 -33.04 14.33 16.95
C CYS A 315 -34.29 14.03 17.80
N LEU A 316 -34.49 12.78 18.20
CA LEU A 316 -35.14 12.52 19.46
C LEU A 316 -34.15 13.00 20.50
N TYR A 317 -34.18 14.31 20.73
CA TYR A 317 -33.68 14.92 21.94
C TYR A 317 -34.32 14.11 23.05
N ARG A 318 -33.56 13.22 23.69
CA ARG A 318 -34.01 12.58 24.92
C ARG A 318 -34.02 13.75 25.92
N PRO A 319 -35.18 14.28 26.33
CA PRO A 319 -35.16 15.35 27.31
C PRO A 319 -34.44 14.79 28.53
N GLN A 320 -33.35 15.44 28.93
CA GLN A 320 -32.89 15.34 30.31
C GLN A 320 -34.13 15.60 31.15
N LYS A 321 -34.44 14.67 32.07
CA LYS A 321 -35.59 14.79 32.98
C LYS A 321 -35.62 16.22 33.50
N LEU A 322 -36.62 17.01 33.09
CA LEU A 322 -36.90 18.29 33.71
C LEU A 322 -37.14 18.00 35.19
N ASN A 323 -36.25 18.52 36.03
CA ASN A 323 -36.48 18.55 37.45
C ASN A 323 -37.55 19.62 37.70
N TRP A 324 -38.67 19.24 38.32
CA TRP A 324 -39.87 20.07 38.50
C TRP A 324 -39.68 21.31 39.40
N THR A 325 -38.44 21.68 39.73
CA THR A 325 -38.12 22.79 40.63
C THR A 325 -37.68 24.09 39.94
N SER A 326 -37.64 24.14 38.60
CA SER A 326 -37.21 25.36 37.86
C SER A 326 -38.29 26.00 36.98
N LEU A 327 -39.53 25.50 37.00
CA LEU A 327 -40.64 25.99 36.17
C LEU A 327 -41.47 27.16 36.77
N GLN A 328 -40.91 27.87 37.74
CA GLN A 328 -41.58 29.05 38.34
C GLN A 328 -40.93 30.40 38.02
N TYR A 329 -39.84 30.41 37.23
CA TYR A 329 -39.07 31.63 36.95
C TYR A 329 -39.02 32.07 35.48
N ALA A 330 -39.70 31.37 34.57
CA ALA A 330 -39.63 31.64 33.13
C ALA A 330 -41.00 31.78 32.44
N ALA A 331 -42.03 32.24 33.18
CA ALA A 331 -43.36 32.54 32.63
C ALA A 331 -43.66 34.03 32.49
N GLU A 332 -42.66 34.90 32.69
CA GLU A 332 -42.77 36.34 32.47
C GLU A 332 -41.57 36.80 31.64
N ASN A 333 -41.60 36.52 30.33
CA ASN A 333 -41.12 37.47 29.32
C ASN A 333 -41.22 36.88 27.91
N ILE A 334 -42.07 37.53 27.12
CA ILE A 334 -41.82 37.92 25.72
C ILE A 334 -42.06 36.83 24.67
N SER A 335 -43.33 36.81 24.23
CA SER A 335 -43.75 37.00 22.84
C SER A 335 -42.64 37.24 21.81
N GLY A 336 -42.48 36.33 20.86
CA GLY A 336 -41.61 36.56 19.69
C GLY A 336 -41.54 35.36 18.77
N LEU A 337 -42.07 35.56 17.57
CA LEU A 337 -42.10 34.68 16.41
C LEU A 337 -40.75 34.04 16.00
N LEU A 338 -40.90 32.98 15.18
CA LEU A 338 -40.03 32.50 14.09
C LEU A 338 -38.89 31.54 14.47
N CYS A 339 -39.18 30.24 14.40
CA CYS A 339 -38.77 29.35 13.30
C CYS A 339 -39.62 28.07 13.33
#